data_AF-A0A9D4LKG0-F1
#
_entry.id   AF-A0A9D4LKG0-F1
#
_cell.length_a   1.000
_cell.length_b   1.000
_cell.length_c   1.000
_cell.angle_alpha   90.00
_cell.angle_beta   90.00
_cell.angle_gamma   90.00
#
_symmetry.space_group_name_H-M   'P 1'
#
loop_
_entity.id
_entity.type
_entity.pdbx_description
1 polymer ?
#
loop_
_entity_poly.entity_id
_entity_poly.type
_entity_poly.pdbx_seq_one_letter_code
_entity_poly.pdbx_strand_id
1 'polypeptide(L)'
;MLVEIILVVPTSSAICERGFSAMARIKSDWRASLQPDMLNRLMAISISGPAVGEYNCTRALNLWYTGGQRQRRPVFDDEYVEENLND
;
A
#
# COMPACT_ATOMS: atom_id res chain seq x y z
N MET A 1 12.17 -3.97 36.40
CA MET A 1 12.31 -4.83 35.19
C MET A 1 11.17 -5.83 35.00
N LEU A 2 11.01 -6.89 35.81
CA LEU A 2 9.95 -7.89 35.57
C LEU A 2 8.52 -7.33 35.67
N VAL A 3 8.25 -6.50 36.67
CA VAL A 3 6.94 -5.85 36.84
C VAL A 3 6.60 -4.96 35.64
N GLU A 4 7.58 -4.22 35.12
CA GLU A 4 7.39 -3.37 33.94
C GLU A 4 7.08 -4.19 32.68
N ILE A 5 7.71 -5.35 32.51
CA ILE A 5 7.43 -6.27 31.39
C ILE A 5 6.00 -6.81 31.49
N ILE A 6 5.56 -7.22 32.68
CA ILE A 6 4.21 -7.76 32.88
C ILE A 6 3.14 -6.69 32.58
N LEU A 7 3.42 -5.41 32.84
CA LEU A 7 2.49 -4.30 32.56
C LEU A 7 2.32 -3.99 31.06
N VAL A 8 3.25 -4.39 30.20
CA VAL A 8 3.16 -4.16 28.73
C VAL A 8 2.63 -5.36 27.97
N VAL A 9 2.54 -6.54 28.59
CA VAL A 9 1.97 -7.73 27.96
C VAL A 9 0.44 -7.62 27.96
N PRO A 10 -0.21 -7.65 26.77
CA PRO A 10 -1.66 -7.62 26.72
C PRO A 10 -2.24 -8.88 27.39
N THR A 11 -3.16 -8.70 28.33
CA THR A 11 -3.83 -9.80 29.03
C THR A 11 -4.97 -10.44 28.23
N SER A 12 -5.27 -9.92 27.03
CA SER A 12 -6.37 -10.35 26.17
C SER A 12 -5.93 -10.53 24.71
N SER A 13 -6.51 -11.54 24.05
CA SER A 13 -6.39 -11.81 22.62
C SER A 13 -7.21 -10.87 21.73
N ALA A 14 -8.02 -9.96 22.30
CA ALA A 14 -8.93 -9.11 21.53
C ALA A 14 -8.21 -8.27 20.45
N ILE A 15 -6.96 -7.86 20.69
CA ILE A 15 -6.15 -7.14 19.69
C ILE A 15 -5.83 -8.06 18.50
N CYS A 16 -5.46 -9.32 18.77
CA CYS A 16 -5.17 -10.31 17.74
C CYS A 16 -6.41 -10.63 16.91
N GLU A 17 -7.57 -10.82 17.56
CA GLU A 17 -8.85 -11.09 16.90
C GLU A 17 -9.27 -9.94 15.97
N ARG A 18 -9.10 -8.69 16.41
CA ARG A 18 -9.29 -7.51 15.55
C ARG A 18 -8.33 -7.52 14.36
N GLY A 19 -7.08 -7.90 14.58
CA GLY A 19 -6.09 -8.09 13.52
C GLY A 19 -6.52 -9.13 12.49
N PHE A 20 -6.96 -10.31 12.93
CA PHE A 20 -7.45 -11.36 12.03
C PHE A 20 -8.71 -10.92 11.26
N SER A 21 -9.63 -10.22 11.92
CA SER A 21 -10.82 -9.65 11.26
C SER A 21 -10.45 -8.58 10.22
N ALA A 22 -9.46 -7.73 10.50
CA ALA A 22 -8.92 -6.78 9.51
C ALA A 22 -8.25 -7.51 8.35
N MET A 23 -7.47 -8.55 8.62
CA MET A 23 -6.81 -9.36 7.60
C MET A 23 -7.82 -10.04 6.68
N ALA A 24 -8.89 -10.63 7.22
CA ALA A 24 -9.93 -11.27 6.44
C ALA A 24 -10.66 -10.30 5.49
N ARG A 25 -10.87 -9.05 5.92
CA ARG A 25 -11.43 -7.98 5.07
C ARG A 25 -10.47 -7.55 3.95
N ILE A 26 -9.16 -7.54 4.22
CA ILE A 26 -8.14 -7.08 3.28
C ILE A 26 -7.77 -8.19 2.28
N LYS A 27 -7.48 -9.41 2.76
CA LYS A 27 -7.10 -10.57 1.96
C LYS A 27 -8.34 -11.44 1.69
N SER A 28 -9.30 -10.85 0.97
CA SER A 28 -10.45 -11.57 0.43
C SER A 28 -10.03 -12.50 -0.72
N ASP A 29 -10.93 -13.38 -1.16
CA ASP A 29 -10.69 -14.30 -2.29
C ASP A 29 -10.21 -13.57 -3.55
N TRP A 30 -10.84 -12.43 -3.87
CA TRP A 30 -10.45 -11.55 -4.99
C TRP A 30 -9.03 -10.96 -4.89
N ARG A 31 -8.43 -10.99 -3.68
CA ARG A 31 -7.12 -10.42 -3.37
C ARG A 31 -6.15 -11.50 -2.88
N ALA A 32 -6.35 -12.75 -3.29
CA ALA A 32 -5.49 -13.87 -2.90
C ALA A 32 -4.02 -13.67 -3.28
N SER A 33 -3.74 -12.98 -4.39
CA SER A 33 -2.39 -12.69 -4.90
C SER A 33 -1.67 -11.51 -4.21
N LEU A 34 -2.26 -10.92 -3.16
CA LEU A 34 -1.63 -9.81 -2.45
C LEU A 34 -0.31 -10.24 -1.80
N GLN A 35 0.77 -9.54 -2.17
CA GLN A 35 2.11 -9.77 -1.63
C GLN A 35 2.15 -9.52 -0.11
N PRO A 36 2.95 -10.29 0.66
CA PRO A 36 3.02 -10.16 2.12
C PRO A 36 3.40 -8.75 2.59
N ASP A 37 4.35 -8.09 1.93
CA ASP A 37 4.75 -6.71 2.28
C ASP A 37 3.60 -5.73 2.13
N MET A 38 2.85 -5.82 1.03
CA MET A 38 1.68 -4.99 0.77
C MET A 38 0.56 -5.27 1.77
N LEU A 39 0.32 -6.54 2.10
CA LEU A 39 -0.64 -6.93 3.13
C LEU A 39 -0.28 -6.29 4.48
N ASN A 40 0.98 -6.35 4.90
CA ASN A 40 1.44 -5.76 6.15
C ASN A 40 1.22 -4.23 6.18
N ARG A 41 1.51 -3.53 5.08
CA ARG A 41 1.26 -2.09 4.98
C ARG A 41 -0.23 -1.76 5.11
N LEU A 42 -1.09 -2.51 4.43
CA LEU A 42 -2.54 -2.30 4.50
C LEU A 42 -3.10 -2.64 5.89
N MET A 43 -2.57 -3.68 6.53
CA MET A 43 -2.90 -4.02 7.92
C MET A 43 -2.54 -2.89 8.88
N ALA A 44 -1.34 -2.31 8.74
CA ALA A 44 -0.92 -1.17 9.56
C ALA A 44 -1.84 0.04 9.37
N ILE A 45 -2.23 0.35 8.13
CA ILE A 45 -3.18 1.43 7.83
C ILE A 45 -4.56 1.13 8.45
N SER A 46 -5.03 -0.12 8.35
CA SER A 46 -6.36 -0.52 8.84
C SER A 46 -6.47 -0.55 10.36
N ILE A 47 -5.39 -0.93 11.06
CA ILE A 47 -5.39 -1.07 12.53
C ILE A 47 -5.01 0.24 13.22
N SER A 48 -4.02 0.96 12.69
CA SER A 48 -3.40 2.11 13.35
C SER A 48 -3.69 3.44 12.66
N GLY A 49 -4.28 3.42 11.46
CA GLY A 49 -4.59 4.63 10.70
C GLY A 49 -5.82 5.37 11.23
N PRO A 50 -5.98 6.65 10.86
CA PRO A 50 -7.15 7.44 11.21
C PRO A 50 -8.42 6.91 10.52
N ALA A 51 -9.59 7.31 11.04
CA ALA A 51 -10.85 7.03 10.36
C ALA A 51 -10.86 7.66 8.96
N VAL A 52 -11.65 7.08 8.04
CA VAL A 52 -11.69 7.52 6.63
C VAL A 52 -12.02 9.02 6.50
N GLY A 53 -12.92 9.55 7.34
CA GLY A 53 -13.28 10.97 7.33
C GLY A 53 -12.22 11.91 7.92
N GLU A 54 -11.27 11.39 8.69
CA GLU A 54 -10.21 12.16 9.36
C GLU A 54 -8.88 12.07 8.61
N TYR A 55 -8.78 11.20 7.61
CA TYR A 55 -7.55 11.00 6.86
C TYR A 55 -7.22 12.21 5.99
N ASN A 56 -6.11 12.87 6.30
CA ASN A 56 -5.54 13.92 5.46
C ASN A 56 -4.72 13.33 4.31
N CYS A 57 -5.27 13.39 3.09
CA CYS A 57 -4.65 12.84 1.89
C CYS A 57 -3.61 13.76 1.22
N THR A 58 -3.46 15.03 1.66
CA THR A 58 -2.62 16.04 0.97
C THR A 58 -1.18 15.57 0.79
N ARG A 59 -0.59 14.94 1.82
CA ARG A 59 0.79 14.42 1.73
C ARG A 59 0.92 13.31 0.71
N ALA A 60 -0.02 12.35 0.71
CA ALA A 60 -0.01 11.24 -0.23
C ALA A 60 -0.21 11.71 -1.67
N LEU A 61 -1.12 12.68 -1.87
CA LEU A 61 -1.36 13.30 -3.17
C LEU A 61 -0.11 14.01 -3.70
N ASN A 62 0.55 14.83 -2.86
CA ASN A 62 1.79 15.50 -3.25
C ASN A 62 2.87 14.50 -3.65
N LEU A 63 3.10 13.46 -2.84
CA LEU A 63 4.08 12.41 -3.16
C LEU A 63 3.75 11.68 -4.46
N TRP A 64 2.48 11.36 -4.69
CA TRP A 64 2.03 10.73 -5.94
C TRP A 64 2.23 11.66 -7.14
N TYR A 65 1.93 12.95 -6.98
CA TYR A 65 2.05 13.96 -8.03
C TYR A 65 3.50 14.26 -8.39
N THR A 66 4.39 14.40 -7.40
CA THR A 66 5.79 14.82 -7.61
C THR A 66 6.77 13.64 -7.73
N GLY A 67 6.45 12.49 -7.16
CA GLY A 67 7.36 11.34 -7.04
C GLY A 67 7.29 10.32 -8.18
N GLY A 68 6.32 10.45 -9.09
CA GLY A 68 6.19 9.54 -10.22
C GLY A 68 7.21 9.84 -11.31
N GLN A 69 8.23 8.98 -11.45
CA GLN A 69 8.85 8.74 -12.76
C GLN A 69 7.78 8.07 -13.62
N ARG A 70 6.82 8.85 -14.15
CA ARG A 70 5.85 8.35 -15.12
C ARG A 70 6.69 7.78 -16.24
N GLN A 71 6.57 6.48 -16.52
CA GLN A 71 7.06 5.91 -17.77
C GLN A 71 6.56 6.87 -18.86
N ARG A 72 7.50 7.61 -19.47
CA ARG A 72 7.18 8.41 -20.64
C ARG A 72 6.51 7.42 -21.58
N ARG A 73 5.38 7.82 -22.18
CA ARG A 73 4.81 7.05 -23.30
C ARG A 73 5.98 6.62 -24.17
N PRO A 74 6.06 5.36 -24.62
CA PRO A 74 7.06 4.96 -25.60
C PRO A 74 7.04 6.03 -26.70
N VAL A 75 8.15 6.76 -26.81
CA VAL A 75 8.33 7.70 -27.91
C VAL A 75 8.62 6.78 -29.08
N PHE A 76 7.67 6.69 -30.01
CA PHE A 76 7.97 6.06 -31.28
C PHE A 76 8.84 7.08 -32.01
N ASP A 77 10.09 6.73 -32.27
CA ASP A 77 10.98 7.57 -33.07
C ASP A 77 10.42 7.56 -34.51
N ASP A 78 9.91 8.70 -34.98
CA ASP A 78 9.40 8.88 -36.35
C ASP A 78 10.50 8.73 -37.43
N GLU A 79 11.76 8.55 -37.02
CA GLU A 79 12.94 8.44 -37.88
C GLU A 79 12.94 7.15 -38.75
N TYR A 80 12.15 6.14 -38.40
CA TYR A 80 12.01 4.90 -39.18
C TYR A 80 11.15 5.03 -40.44
N VAL A 81 10.38 6.10 -40.61
CA VAL A 81 9.45 6.24 -41.75
C VAL A 81 10.11 6.90 -42.95
N GLU A 82 11.09 7.80 -42.78
CA GLU A 82 11.72 8.49 -43.92
C GLU A 82 12.78 7.65 -44.63
N GLU A 83 13.43 6.70 -43.95
CA GLU A 83 14.44 5.83 -44.56
C GLU A 83 13.81 4.71 -45.41
N ASN A 84 12.55 4.33 -45.14
CA ASN A 84 11.84 3.25 -45.84
C ASN A 84 10.84 3.74 -46.91
N LEU A 85 10.79 5.05 -47.20
CA LEU A 85 9.95 5.61 -48.26
C LEU A 85 10.70 5.85 -49.59
N ASN A 86 12.01 5.64 -49.61
CA ASN A 86 12.88 5.87 -50.77
C ASN A 86 13.54 4.59 -51.34
N ASP A 87 13.13 3.41 -50.87
CA ASP A 87 13.48 2.10 -51.45
C ASP A 87 12.30 1.48 -52.22
#